data_AF-A0A1E4SV29-F1
#
_entry.id   AF-A0A1E4SV29-F1
#
_cell.length_a   1.000
_cell.length_b   1.000
_cell.length_c   1.000
_cell.angle_alpha   90.00
_cell.angle_beta   90.00
_cell.angle_gamma   90.00
#
_symmetry.space_group_name_H-M   'P 1'
#
loop_
_entity.id
_entity.type
_entity.pdbx_description
1 polymer ?
#
loop_
_entity_poly.entity_id
_entity_poly.type
_entity_poly.pdbx_seq_one_letter_code
_entity_poly.pdbx_strand_id
1 'polypeptide(L)'
;MKIISVAAQQLKKEAIHTSKRGTSHINSKTNAKAPHQLDEEQQIKLKAYKRIVGSAIFLILPSLELYRRYYLDGERKIQQGEFNPVDGTIREFTEEEKKQKFQNSWLTKLFGAK
;
A
#
# COMPACT_ATOMS: atom_id res chain seq x y z
N MET A 1 -20.96 -9.77 72.54
CA MET A 1 -20.42 -8.73 71.63
C MET A 1 -20.61 -9.14 70.17
N LYS A 2 -21.75 -8.80 69.53
CA LYS A 2 -21.96 -9.08 68.08
C LYS A 2 -23.10 -8.25 67.44
N ILE A 3 -23.44 -7.09 68.00
CA ILE A 3 -24.54 -6.24 67.48
C ILE A 3 -24.02 -4.96 66.82
N ILE A 4 -22.82 -4.49 67.18
CA ILE A 4 -22.22 -3.26 66.62
C ILE A 4 -21.70 -3.46 65.17
N SER A 5 -21.44 -4.72 64.77
CA SER A 5 -20.86 -5.07 63.47
C SER A 5 -21.80 -4.83 62.28
N VAL A 6 -23.11 -5.02 62.47
CA VAL A 6 -24.08 -4.98 61.36
C VAL A 6 -24.45 -3.53 60.99
N ALA A 7 -24.62 -2.66 61.99
CA ALA A 7 -24.89 -1.23 61.76
C ALA A 7 -23.73 -0.51 61.06
N ALA A 8 -22.48 -0.90 61.37
CA ALA A 8 -21.29 -0.36 60.71
C ALA A 8 -21.18 -0.78 59.23
N GLN A 9 -21.68 -1.96 58.86
CA GLN A 9 -21.70 -2.42 57.47
C GLN A 9 -22.80 -1.74 56.64
N GLN A 10 -23.93 -1.37 57.25
CA GLN A 10 -25.00 -0.63 56.56
C GLN A 10 -24.62 0.84 56.31
N LEU A 11 -24.01 1.52 57.28
CA LEU A 11 -23.49 2.89 57.08
C LEU A 11 -22.42 2.95 55.98
N LYS A 12 -21.58 1.92 55.85
CA LYS A 12 -20.55 1.85 54.81
C LYS A 12 -21.16 1.67 53.40
N LYS A 13 -22.30 1.00 53.26
CA LYS A 13 -23.01 0.85 51.98
C LYS A 13 -23.73 2.14 51.55
N GLU A 14 -24.28 2.89 52.50
CA GLU A 14 -24.92 4.19 52.20
C GLU A 14 -23.92 5.31 51.89
N ALA A 15 -22.75 5.30 52.53
CA ALA A 15 -21.66 6.23 52.23
C ALA A 15 -21.05 6.03 50.83
N ILE A 16 -21.04 4.79 50.31
CA ILE A 16 -20.54 4.49 48.95
C ILE A 16 -21.51 4.97 47.87
N HIS A 17 -22.82 5.04 48.16
CA HIS A 17 -23.83 5.46 47.20
C HIS A 17 -23.98 6.99 47.07
N THR A 18 -23.48 7.77 48.02
CA THR A 18 -23.62 9.25 48.03
C THR A 18 -22.38 10.00 47.55
N SER A 19 -21.24 9.32 47.34
CA SER A 19 -20.01 9.90 46.79
C SER A 19 -19.93 9.83 45.25
N LYS A 20 -21.02 10.18 44.56
CA LYS A 20 -21.03 10.40 43.09
C LYS A 20 -21.89 11.60 42.70
N ARG A 21 -21.74 12.71 43.41
CA ARG A 21 -22.25 14.01 42.95
C ARG A 21 -21.13 15.04 43.05
N GLY A 22 -20.76 15.59 41.90
CA GLY A 22 -20.01 16.84 41.83
C GLY A 22 -18.62 16.75 41.22
N THR A 23 -18.52 16.35 39.96
CA THR A 23 -17.56 17.01 39.06
C THR A 23 -18.35 17.63 37.93
N SER A 24 -18.47 18.96 37.99
CA SER A 24 -19.03 19.76 36.92
C SER A 24 -18.21 19.53 35.65
N HIS A 25 -18.83 18.93 34.64
CA HIS A 25 -18.32 19.01 33.28
C HIS A 25 -18.39 20.48 32.85
N ILE A 26 -17.29 21.20 33.02
CA ILE A 26 -17.07 22.46 32.30
C ILE A 26 -16.93 22.06 30.83
N ASN A 27 -18.02 22.22 30.10
CA ASN A 27 -18.05 22.23 28.65
C ASN A 27 -17.24 23.44 28.16
N SER A 28 -15.92 23.32 28.12
CA SER A 28 -15.14 24.12 27.18
C SER A 28 -15.44 23.52 25.80
N LYS A 29 -16.42 24.13 25.12
CA LYS A 29 -16.58 24.00 23.68
C LYS A 29 -15.31 24.54 23.03
N THR A 30 -14.25 23.73 22.99
CA THR A 30 -13.27 23.87 21.92
C THR A 30 -14.04 23.49 20.67
N ASN A 31 -14.26 24.49 19.84
CA ASN A 31 -14.78 24.35 18.49
C ASN A 31 -13.69 23.66 17.65
N ALA A 32 -13.33 22.43 18.02
CA ALA A 32 -12.54 21.55 17.19
C ALA A 32 -13.47 21.21 16.03
N LYS A 33 -13.27 21.88 14.89
CA LYS A 33 -13.86 21.48 13.61
C LYS A 33 -13.71 19.96 13.54
N ALA A 34 -14.83 19.24 13.58
CA ALA A 34 -14.84 17.80 13.40
C ALA A 34 -13.99 17.47 12.17
N PRO A 35 -13.15 16.43 12.20
CA PRO A 35 -12.40 16.03 11.02
C PRO A 35 -13.42 15.89 9.89
N HIS A 36 -13.20 16.60 8.79
CA HIS A 36 -14.11 16.65 7.66
C HIS A 36 -14.34 15.20 7.21
N GLN A 37 -15.43 14.58 7.67
CA GLN A 37 -15.76 13.20 7.32
C GLN A 37 -16.11 13.27 5.85
N LEU A 38 -15.18 12.83 5.00
CA LEU A 38 -15.39 12.71 3.57
C LEU A 38 -16.57 11.76 3.37
N ASP A 39 -17.55 12.23 2.60
CA ASP A 39 -18.69 11.44 2.16
C ASP A 39 -18.20 10.13 1.52
N GLU A 40 -18.96 9.04 1.67
CA GLU A 40 -18.53 7.70 1.23
C GLU A 40 -18.17 7.70 -0.27
N GLU A 41 -18.91 8.49 -1.05
CA GLU A 41 -18.65 8.72 -2.47
C GLU A 41 -17.28 9.37 -2.71
N GLN A 42 -16.92 10.37 -1.91
CA GLN A 42 -15.63 11.05 -1.99
C GLN A 42 -14.47 10.13 -1.61
N GLN A 43 -14.67 9.22 -0.65
CA GLN A 43 -13.67 8.23 -0.29
C GLN A 43 -13.43 7.21 -1.41
N ILE A 44 -14.48 6.75 -2.09
CA ILE A 44 -14.38 5.84 -3.24
C ILE A 44 -13.62 6.53 -4.38
N LYS A 45 -14.00 7.77 -4.72
CA LYS A 45 -13.31 8.58 -5.74
C LYS A 45 -11.84 8.78 -5.42
N LEU A 46 -11.51 9.11 -4.16
CA LEU A 46 -10.13 9.29 -3.72
C LEU A 46 -9.31 7.99 -3.82
N LYS A 47 -9.90 6.85 -3.45
CA LYS A 47 -9.24 5.53 -3.60
C LYS A 47 -8.99 5.20 -5.08
N ALA A 48 -9.96 5.46 -5.95
CA ALA A 48 -9.80 5.26 -7.39
C ALA A 48 -8.69 6.15 -7.96
N TYR A 49 -8.69 7.45 -7.63
CA TYR A 49 -7.65 8.37 -8.08
C TYR A 49 -6.26 7.94 -7.62
N LYS A 50 -6.11 7.53 -6.35
CA LYS A 50 -4.84 7.00 -5.82
C LYS A 50 -4.35 5.78 -6.62
N ARG A 51 -5.26 4.88 -7.02
CA ARG A 51 -4.90 3.72 -7.86
C ARG A 51 -4.45 4.15 -9.26
N ILE A 52 -5.16 5.08 -9.89
CA ILE A 52 -4.80 5.61 -11.22
C ILE A 52 -3.41 6.25 -11.16
N VAL A 53 -3.20 7.17 -10.23
CA VAL A 53 -1.90 7.85 -10.08
C VAL A 53 -0.79 6.86 -9.73
N GLY A 54 -1.06 5.90 -8.83
CA GLY A 54 -0.11 4.83 -8.51
C GLY A 54 0.23 3.96 -9.73
N SER A 55 -0.76 3.63 -10.56
CA SER A 55 -0.57 2.85 -11.79
C SER A 55 0.19 3.61 -12.88
N ALA A 56 0.13 4.94 -12.87
CA ALA A 56 0.78 5.76 -13.89
C ALA A 56 2.30 5.51 -13.94
N ILE A 57 2.94 5.22 -12.80
CA ILE A 57 4.38 4.90 -12.74
C ILE A 57 4.72 3.67 -13.60
N PHE A 58 3.87 2.63 -13.54
CA PHE A 58 4.04 1.40 -14.31
C PHE A 58 3.78 1.57 -15.81
N LEU A 59 3.16 2.68 -16.22
CA LEU A 59 3.00 3.03 -17.63
C LEU A 59 4.14 3.94 -18.10
N ILE A 60 4.43 5.01 -17.33
CA ILE A 60 5.39 6.04 -17.69
C ILE A 60 6.80 5.48 -17.81
N LEU A 61 7.27 4.71 -16.81
CA LEU A 61 8.66 4.22 -16.81
C LEU A 61 8.95 3.28 -18.00
N PRO A 62 8.12 2.26 -18.30
CA PRO A 62 8.33 1.44 -19.49
C PRO A 62 8.19 2.23 -20.79
N SER A 63 7.25 3.16 -20.88
CA SER A 63 7.08 4.00 -22.07
C SER A 63 8.31 4.87 -22.36
N LEU A 64 8.92 5.48 -21.33
CA LEU A 64 10.14 6.26 -21.48
C LEU A 64 11.33 5.40 -21.92
N GLU A 65 11.49 4.21 -21.32
CA GLU A 65 12.57 3.30 -21.71
C GLU A 65 12.39 2.77 -23.15
N LEU A 66 11.15 2.48 -23.55
CA LEU A 66 10.84 2.13 -24.94
C LEU A 66 11.12 3.30 -25.89
N TYR A 67 10.74 4.53 -25.54
CA TYR A 67 11.04 5.72 -26.33
C TYR A 67 12.55 5.90 -26.51
N ARG A 68 13.33 5.79 -25.42
CA ARG A 68 14.80 5.86 -25.47
C ARG A 68 15.39 4.80 -26.40
N ARG A 69 14.91 3.56 -26.33
CA ARG A 69 15.41 2.47 -27.17
C ARG A 69 15.03 2.61 -28.63
N TYR A 70 13.83 3.09 -28.91
CA TYR A 70 13.32 3.14 -30.28
C TYR A 70 13.76 4.39 -31.04
N TYR A 71 13.78 5.56 -30.37
CA TYR A 71 14.04 6.85 -31.03
C TYR A 71 15.44 7.43 -30.76
N LEU A 72 16.10 7.03 -29.67
CA LEU A 72 17.44 7.54 -29.31
C LEU A 72 18.53 6.48 -29.49
N ASP A 73 18.26 5.44 -30.29
CA ASP A 73 19.17 4.29 -30.54
C ASP A 73 19.72 3.67 -29.24
N GLY A 74 18.94 3.68 -28.15
CA GLY A 74 19.33 3.08 -26.89
C GLY A 74 19.45 1.56 -27.00
N GLU A 75 20.54 0.99 -26.44
CA GLU A 75 20.79 -0.46 -26.47
C GLU A 75 19.60 -1.28 -25.96
N ARG A 76 19.20 -2.29 -26.74
CA ARG A 76 18.16 -3.23 -26.38
C ARG A 76 18.73 -4.29 -25.46
N LYS A 77 18.00 -4.62 -24.39
CA LYS A 77 18.37 -5.76 -23.54
C LYS A 77 18.19 -7.06 -24.33
N ILE A 78 19.29 -7.74 -24.62
CA ILE A 78 19.31 -9.07 -25.23
C ILE A 78 19.26 -10.11 -24.12
N GLN A 79 18.48 -11.17 -24.32
CA GLN A 79 18.43 -12.30 -23.40
C GLN A 79 19.80 -13.00 -23.39
N GLN A 80 20.42 -13.09 -22.21
CA GLN A 80 21.77 -13.65 -22.06
C GLN A 80 21.75 -15.17 -21.84
N GLY A 81 20.62 -15.74 -21.43
CA GLY A 81 20.52 -17.14 -21.09
C GLY A 81 19.10 -17.57 -20.74
N GLU A 82 18.99 -18.81 -20.29
CA GLU A 82 17.75 -19.46 -19.90
C GLU A 82 17.90 -20.08 -18.52
N PHE A 83 16.90 -19.86 -17.68
CA PHE A 83 16.83 -20.46 -16.35
C PHE A 83 16.25 -21.86 -16.46
N ASN A 84 16.97 -22.86 -15.96
CA ASN A 84 16.46 -24.23 -15.84
C ASN A 84 15.71 -24.37 -14.51
N PRO A 85 14.38 -24.55 -14.52
CA PRO A 85 13.59 -24.64 -13.29
C PRO A 85 13.77 -25.96 -12.53
N VAL A 86 14.35 -26.99 -13.15
CA VAL A 86 14.57 -28.30 -12.53
C VAL A 86 15.81 -28.28 -11.65
N ASP A 87 16.92 -27.75 -12.19
CA ASP A 87 18.23 -27.78 -11.52
C ASP A 87 18.62 -26.42 -10.91
N GLY A 88 17.82 -25.38 -11.13
CA GLY A 88 18.07 -24.01 -10.67
C GLY A 88 19.26 -23.33 -11.35
N THR A 89 19.85 -23.94 -12.37
CA THR A 89 21.00 -23.43 -13.09
C THR A 89 20.60 -22.44 -14.16
N ILE A 90 21.49 -21.49 -14.47
CA ILE A 90 21.35 -20.60 -15.62
C ILE A 90 22.24 -21.13 -16.72
N ARG A 91 21.64 -21.50 -17.85
CA ARG A 91 22.38 -21.79 -19.08
C ARG A 91 22.62 -20.48 -19.81
N GLU A 92 23.88 -20.10 -19.93
CA GLU A 92 24.28 -18.96 -20.76
C GLU A 92 24.14 -19.32 -22.25
N PHE A 93 23.64 -18.38 -23.04
CA PHE A 93 23.56 -18.51 -24.49
C PHE A 93 24.90 -18.15 -25.13
N THR A 94 25.25 -18.85 -26.21
CA THR A 94 26.37 -18.42 -27.07
C THR A 94 26.01 -17.13 -27.81
N GLU A 95 27.00 -16.43 -28.37
CA GLU A 95 26.75 -15.20 -29.14
C GLU A 95 25.83 -15.44 -30.36
N GLU A 96 25.94 -16.60 -31.00
CA GLU A 96 25.05 -17.00 -32.09
C GLU A 96 23.62 -17.21 -31.59
N GLU A 97 23.44 -17.88 -30.44
CA GLU A 97 22.12 -18.12 -29.84
C GLU A 97 21.46 -16.81 -29.42
N LYS A 98 22.22 -15.87 -28.84
CA LYS A 98 21.76 -14.51 -28.50
C LYS A 98 21.24 -13.79 -29.75
N LYS A 99 21.99 -13.85 -30.86
CA LYS A 99 21.59 -13.23 -32.13
C LYS A 99 20.33 -13.86 -32.70
N GLN A 100 20.22 -15.19 -32.70
CA GLN A 100 19.02 -15.89 -33.17
C GLN A 100 17.79 -15.55 -32.31
N LYS A 101 17.92 -15.59 -30.98
CA LYS A 101 16.84 -15.23 -30.06
C LYS A 101 16.42 -13.77 -30.24
N PHE A 102 17.37 -12.86 -30.43
CA PHE A 102 17.09 -11.46 -30.73
C PHE A 102 16.28 -11.30 -32.03
N GLN A 103 16.73 -11.89 -33.13
CA GLN A 103 16.04 -11.84 -34.43
C GLN A 103 14.64 -12.46 -34.38
N ASN A 104 14.48 -13.53 -33.60
CA ASN A 104 13.22 -14.25 -33.46
C ASN A 104 12.25 -13.62 -32.43
N SER A 105 12.71 -12.63 -31.65
CA SER A 105 11.88 -12.01 -30.62
C SER A 105 10.72 -11.21 -31.22
N TRP A 106 9.58 -11.22 -30.51
CA TRP A 106 8.40 -10.46 -30.90
C TRP A 106 8.68 -8.96 -31.02
N LEU A 107 9.52 -8.41 -30.12
CA LEU A 107 9.96 -7.02 -30.18
C LEU A 107 10.71 -6.72 -31.48
N THR A 108 11.68 -7.55 -31.86
CA THR A 108 12.40 -7.36 -33.12
C THR A 108 11.50 -7.50 -34.34
N LYS A 109 10.50 -8.39 -34.29
CA LYS A 109 9.51 -8.53 -35.36
C LYS A 109 8.59 -7.31 -35.51
N LEU A 110 8.23 -6.65 -34.40
CA LEU A 110 7.35 -5.48 -34.41
C LEU A 110 8.11 -4.17 -34.71
N PHE A 111 9.35 -4.05 -34.23
CA PHE A 111 10.10 -2.78 -34.25
C PHE A 111 11.33 -2.82 -35.17
N GLY A 112 11.57 -3.94 -35.86
CA GLY A 112 12.73 -4.16 -36.74
C GLY A 112 14.02 -4.48 -35.97
N ALA A 113 15.03 -4.96 -36.69
CA ALA A 113 16.34 -5.37 -36.14
C ALA A 113 17.34 -4.23 -35.94
N LYS A 114 16.86 -2.98 -35.92
CA LYS A 114 17.68 -1.78 -35.69
C LYS A 114 18.34 -1.80 -34.32
#